data_AF-A0A650ELL1-F1
#
_entry.id   AF-A0A650ELL1-F1
#
_cell.length_a   1.000
_cell.length_b   1.000
_cell.length_c   1.000
_cell.angle_alpha   90.00
_cell.angle_beta   90.00
_cell.angle_gamma   90.00
#
_symmetry.space_group_name_H-M   'P 1'
#
loop_
_entity.id
_entity.type
_entity.pdbx_description
1 polymer ?
#
loop_
_entity_poly.entity_id
_entity_poly.type
_entity_poly.pdbx_seq_one_letter_code
_entity_poly.pdbx_strand_id
1 'polypeptide(L)' 'MTLIIENASEKFLPLFQEVARLSKAKISIEEENEEITQAIKAFEKERKEGKTKRYKNIAEFQKAMNA' A
#
# COMPACT_ATOMS: atom_id res chain seq x y z
N MET A 1 -13.36 -16.45 4.02
CA MET A 1 -11.94 -16.57 4.39
C MET A 1 -11.13 -16.10 3.19
N THR A 2 -10.24 -15.13 3.38
CA THR A 2 -9.48 -14.51 2.28
C THR A 2 -8.00 -14.66 2.60
N LEU A 3 -7.23 -15.19 1.66
CA LEU A 3 -5.78 -15.29 1.75
C LEU A 3 -5.17 -14.16 0.92
N ILE A 4 -4.32 -13.34 1.53
CA ILE A 4 -3.59 -12.27 0.86
C ILE A 4 -2.12 -12.69 0.79
N ILE A 5 -1.52 -12.59 -0.39
CA ILE A 5 -0.12 -12.94 -0.63
C ILE A 5 0.56 -11.72 -1.25
N GLU A 6 1.40 -11.06 -0.47
CA GLU A 6 2.12 -9.85 -0.89
C GLU A 6 3.50 -10.22 -1.45
N ASN A 7 3.99 -9.44 -2.43
CA ASN A 7 5.31 -9.62 -3.05
C ASN A 7 5.56 -11.03 -3.64
N ALA A 8 4.50 -11.69 -4.10
CA ALA A 8 4.61 -12.99 -4.73
C ALA A 8 5.29 -12.87 -6.11
N SER A 9 6.30 -13.72 -6.36
CA SER A 9 6.88 -13.80 -7.69
C SER A 9 5.86 -14.35 -8.69
N GLU A 10 5.77 -13.73 -9.87
CA GLU A 10 4.83 -14.12 -10.94
C GLU A 10 4.94 -15.59 -11.34
N LYS A 11 6.12 -16.22 -11.18
CA LYS A 11 6.31 -17.65 -11.44
C LYS A 11 5.40 -18.57 -10.62
N PHE A 12 4.88 -18.08 -9.49
CA PHE A 12 3.96 -18.82 -8.62
C PHE A 12 2.48 -18.59 -8.93
N LEU A 13 2.13 -17.64 -9.82
CA LEU A 13 0.74 -17.41 -10.25
C LEU A 13 0.01 -18.69 -10.69
N PRO A 14 0.61 -19.58 -11.50
CA PRO A 14 -0.06 -20.82 -11.91
C PRO A 14 -0.44 -21.71 -10.72
N LEU A 15 0.43 -21.79 -9.71
CA LEU A 15 0.18 -22.56 -8.48
C LEU A 15 -0.99 -21.96 -7.69
N PHE A 16 -1.05 -20.63 -7.55
CA PHE A 16 -2.17 -19.98 -6.87
C PHE A 16 -3.50 -20.19 -7.62
N GLN A 17 -3.47 -20.14 -8.95
CA GLN A 17 -4.61 -20.43 -9.81
C GLN A 17 -5.13 -21.86 -9.63
N GLU A 18 -4.24 -22.86 -9.55
CA GLU A 18 -4.64 -24.23 -9.27
C GLU A 18 -5.28 -24.39 -7.89
N VAL A 19 -4.68 -23.80 -6.85
CA VAL A 19 -5.22 -23.85 -5.49
C VAL A 19 -6.60 -23.18 -5.42
N ALA A 20 -6.77 -22.02 -6.06
CA ALA A 20 -8.06 -21.34 -6.12
C ALA A 20 -9.11 -22.17 -6.88
N ARG A 21 -8.73 -22.82 -7.98
CA ARG A 21 -9.62 -23.70 -8.74
C ARG A 21 -10.11 -24.88 -7.90
N LEU A 22 -9.19 -25.56 -7.20
CA LEU A 22 -9.52 -26.70 -6.33
C LEU A 22 -10.44 -26.29 -5.17
N SER A 23 -10.22 -25.09 -4.62
CA SER A 23 -11.02 -24.54 -3.52
C SER A 23 -12.27 -23.78 -3.96
N LYS A 24 -12.54 -23.67 -5.28
CA LYS A 24 -13.61 -22.84 -5.85
C LYS A 24 -13.56 -21.38 -5.37
N ALA A 25 -12.36 -20.86 -5.11
CA ALA A 25 -12.11 -19.50 -4.69
C ALA A 25 -11.94 -18.57 -5.92
N LYS A 26 -12.19 -17.28 -5.72
CA LYS A 26 -11.89 -16.23 -6.71
C LYS A 26 -10.48 -15.70 -6.46
N ILE A 27 -9.74 -15.42 -7.53
CA ILE A 27 -8.46 -14.73 -7.48
C ILE A 27 -8.67 -13.29 -7.94
N SER A 28 -8.11 -12.36 -7.18
CA SER A 28 -7.92 -10.96 -7.57
C SER A 28 -6.42 -10.68 -7.50
N ILE A 29 -5.88 -10.09 -8.56
CA ILE A 29 -4.49 -9.63 -8.61
C ILE A 29 -4.58 -8.11 -8.53
N GLU A 30 -3.95 -7.54 -7.50
CA GLU A 30 -3.84 -6.09 -7.34
C GLU A 30 -2.41 -5.70 -7.67
N GLU A 31 -2.26 -4.84 -8.68
CA GLU A 31 -0.98 -4.23 -9.00
C GLU A 31 -0.69 -3.11 -8.03
N GLU A 32 0.58 -3.01 -7.61
CA GLU A 32 1.01 -1.92 -6.76
C GLU A 32 0.85 -0.59 -7.51
N ASN A 33 0.14 0.37 -6.91
CA ASN A 33 0.00 1.69 -7.50
C ASN A 33 1.33 2.45 -7.32
N GLU A 34 2.09 2.59 -8.42
CA GLU A 34 3.40 3.23 -8.41
C GLU A 34 3.39 4.65 -7.83
N GLU A 35 2.34 5.44 -8.10
CA GLU A 35 2.22 6.81 -7.59
C GLU A 35 2.10 6.81 -6.05
N ILE A 36 1.29 5.90 -5.51
CA ILE A 36 1.13 5.74 -4.06
C ILE A 36 2.45 5.27 -3.43
N THR A 37 3.13 4.30 -4.04
CA THR A 37 4.40 3.78 -3.53
C THR A 37 5.51 4.83 -3.59
N GLN A 38 5.56 5.65 -4.63
CA GLN A 38 6.48 6.78 -4.72
C GLN A 38 6.16 7.84 -3.67
N ALA A 39 4.88 8.16 -3.44
CA ALA A 39 4.45 9.10 -2.42
C ALA A 39 4.83 8.64 -1.00
N ILE A 40 4.66 7.34 -0.70
CA ILE A 40 5.08 6.75 0.57
C ILE A 40 6.60 6.84 0.75
N LYS A 41 7.38 6.47 -0.28
CA LYS A 41 8.86 6.56 -0.23
C LYS A 41 9.33 8.01 -0.04
N ALA A 42 8.71 8.97 -0.72
CA ALA A 42 9.01 10.38 -0.57
C ALA A 42 8.71 10.86 0.86
N PHE A 43 7.54 10.51 1.40
CA PHE A 43 7.16 10.84 2.77
C PHE A 43 8.12 10.25 3.81
N GLU A 44 8.51 8.98 3.66
CA GLU A 44 9.47 8.34 4.57
C GLU A 44 10.83 9.02 4.55
N LYS A 45 11.29 9.45 3.37
CA LYS A 45 12.53 10.21 3.20
C LYS A 45 12.43 11.57 3.89
N GLU A 46 11.36 12.33 3.64
CA GLU A 46 11.13 13.62 4.30
C GLU A 46 11.04 13.49 5.82
N ARG A 47 10.46 12.39 6.30
CA ARG A 47 10.37 12.07 7.73
C ARG A 47 11.73 11.80 8.34
N LYS A 48 12.60 11.05 7.66
CA LYS A 48 13.99 10.82 8.10
C LYS A 48 14.81 12.11 8.10
N GLU A 49 14.58 12.96 7.11
CA GLU A 49 15.24 14.27 6.97
C GLU A 49 14.66 15.36 7.90
N GLY A 50 13.63 15.04 8.69
CA GLY A 50 13.02 15.98 9.64
C GLY A 50 12.20 17.10 8.98
N LYS A 51 11.88 16.96 7.69
CA LYS A 51 11.09 17.94 6.92
C LYS A 51 9.60 17.85 7.20
N THR A 52 9.13 16.74 7.79
CA THR A 52 7.72 16.53 8.10
C THR A 52 7.31 17.32 9.35
N LYS A 53 6.31 18.21 9.20
CA LYS A 53 5.70 18.91 10.34
C LYS A 53 4.69 18.01 11.05
N ARG A 54 4.78 17.97 12.39
CA ARG A 54 3.77 17.35 13.25
C ARG A 54 2.92 18.44 13.88
N TYR A 55 1.60 18.25 13.83
CA TYR A 55 0.64 19.14 14.46
C TYR A 55 0.08 18.45 15.70
N LYS A 56 -0.29 19.23 16.73
CA LYS A 56 -0.78 18.65 17.99
C LYS A 56 -2.20 18.11 17.87
N ASN A 57 -3.00 18.67 16.96
CA ASN A 57 -4.38 18.29 16.74
C ASN A 57 -4.84 18.61 15.30
N ILE A 58 -6.01 18.09 14.93
CA ILE A 58 -6.60 18.25 13.60
C ILE A 58 -6.89 19.73 13.29
N ALA A 59 -7.28 20.54 14.28
CA ALA A 59 -7.60 21.95 14.08
C ALA A 59 -6.37 22.78 13.66
N GLU A 60 -5.20 22.51 14.24
CA GLU A 60 -3.93 23.12 13.82
C GLU A 60 -3.52 22.68 12.40
N PHE A 61 -3.71 21.41 12.07
CA PHE A 61 -3.42 20.88 10.74
C PHE A 61 -4.29 21.53 9.66
N GLN A 62 -5.61 21.62 9.90
CA GLN A 62 -6.55 22.24 8.96
C GLN A 62 -6.23 23.72 8.72
N LYS A 63 -5.85 24.47 9.76
CA LYS A 63 -5.42 25.86 9.62
C LYS A 63 -4.17 25.99 8.74
N ALA A 64 -3.22 25.06 8.86
CA ALA A 64 -1.98 25.10 8.08
C ALA A 64 -2.15 24.67 6.61
N MET A 65 -3.18 23.87 6.29
CA MET A 65 -3.48 23.49 4.90
C MET A 65 -4.33 24.52 4.15
N ASN A 66 -5.15 25.29 4.88
CA ASN A 66 -6.06 26.28 4.30
C ASN A 66 -5.49 27.72 4.31
N ALA A 67 -4.24 27.90 4.73
CA ALA A 67 -3.53 29.18 4.78
C ALA A 67 -2.49 29.26 3.65
#